data_AF-A0A2Z6CVT5-F1
#
_entry.id   AF-A0A2Z6CVT5-F1
#
_cell.length_a   1.000
_cell.length_b   1.000
_cell.length_c   1.000
_cell.angle_alpha   90.00
_cell.angle_beta   90.00
_cell.angle_gamma   90.00
#
_symmetry.space_group_name_H-M   'P 1'
#
loop_
_entity.id
_entity.type
_entity.pdbx_description
1 polymer ?
#
loop_
_entity_poly.entity_id
_entity_poly.type
_entity_poly.pdbx_seq_one_letter_code
_entity_poly.pdbx_strand_id
1 'polypeptide(L)'
;MTYTQTSDPTIRKCLQSWRQLDVDQQLGLFWFIYKEMGESVTPAAPAASTVSPEIAEGLFNQVKELSHEEQLQIQRDLINKVDTQICREYGSLGDTTKLLFWYRLSQGMDSNVIIPVPAGYRLSSEAEALLNQIKELPFEQQINLFRDYVSPMGAEPKGGAEI
;
A
#
# COMPACT_ATOMS: atom_id res chain seq x y z
N MET A 1 -2.58 -5.68 16.92
CA MET A 1 -1.23 -5.09 16.77
C MET A 1 -1.29 -3.57 16.89
N THR A 2 -0.31 -2.93 17.54
CA THR A 2 -0.20 -1.47 17.65
C THR A 2 0.62 -0.93 16.47
N TYR A 3 -0.03 -0.39 15.44
CA TYR A 3 0.65 0.24 14.31
C TYR A 3 1.32 1.55 14.76
N THR A 4 2.54 1.82 14.27
CA THR A 4 3.25 3.05 14.64
C THR A 4 2.74 4.21 13.78
N GLN A 5 1.68 4.88 14.23
CA GLN A 5 1.18 6.08 13.56
C GLN A 5 2.01 7.30 13.96
N THR A 6 2.41 8.08 12.97
CA THR A 6 3.09 9.36 13.19
C THR A 6 2.20 10.34 13.99
N SER A 7 2.83 11.17 14.81
CA SER A 7 2.17 12.27 15.51
C SER A 7 2.05 13.54 14.66
N ASP A 8 2.63 13.57 13.46
CA ASP A 8 2.59 14.73 12.58
C ASP A 8 1.15 15.06 12.14
N PRO A 9 0.65 16.29 12.41
CA PRO A 9 -0.73 16.66 12.12
C PRO A 9 -1.03 16.74 10.60
N THR A 10 -0.04 17.10 9.79
CA THR A 10 -0.17 17.18 8.32
C THR A 10 -0.34 15.78 7.75
N ILE A 11 0.49 14.83 8.18
CA ILE A 11 0.39 13.43 7.75
C ILE A 11 -0.95 12.84 8.19
N ARG A 12 -1.38 13.08 9.43
CA ARG A 12 -2.69 12.61 9.94
C ARG A 12 -3.86 13.13 9.12
N LYS A 13 -3.84 14.41 8.74
CA LYS A 13 -4.88 15.01 7.90
C LYS A 13 -4.91 14.39 6.51
N CYS A 14 -3.74 14.21 5.88
CA CYS A 14 -3.64 13.53 4.59
C CYS A 14 -4.17 12.09 4.65
N LEU A 15 -3.81 11.33 5.69
CA LEU A 15 -4.29 9.96 5.92
C LEU A 15 -5.81 9.90 6.06
N GLN A 16 -6.40 10.81 6.83
CA GLN A 16 -7.85 10.86 7.02
C GLN A 16 -8.56 11.15 5.70
N SER A 17 -8.10 12.15 4.94
CA SER A 17 -8.65 12.46 3.62
C SER A 17 -8.49 11.28 2.66
N TRP A 18 -7.33 10.61 2.67
CA TRP A 18 -7.07 9.45 1.80
C TRP A 18 -8.06 8.32 2.09
N ARG A 19 -8.22 7.94 3.37
CA ARG A 19 -9.11 6.84 3.77
C ARG A 19 -10.60 7.12 3.55
N GLN A 20 -10.98 8.38 3.32
CA GLN A 20 -12.35 8.77 2.98
C GLN A 20 -12.68 8.65 1.49
N LEU A 21 -11.67 8.49 0.63
CA LEU A 21 -11.90 8.23 -0.79
C LEU A 21 -12.51 6.84 -0.99
N ASP A 22 -13.23 6.66 -2.10
CA ASP A 22 -13.65 5.32 -2.54
C ASP A 22 -12.43 4.40 -2.74
N VAL A 23 -12.60 3.09 -2.57
CA VAL A 23 -11.49 2.12 -2.62
C VAL A 23 -10.71 2.19 -3.93
N ASP A 24 -11.39 2.36 -5.06
CA ASP A 24 -10.72 2.49 -6.35
C ASP A 24 -9.96 3.82 -6.46
N GLN A 25 -10.50 4.91 -5.90
CA GLN A 25 -9.82 6.21 -5.82
C GLN A 25 -8.62 6.17 -4.88
N GLN A 26 -8.70 5.40 -3.81
CA GLN A 26 -7.60 5.08 -2.91
C GLN A 26 -6.46 4.36 -3.63
N LEU A 27 -6.77 3.30 -4.41
CA LEU A 27 -5.80 2.54 -5.21
C LEU A 27 -5.21 3.38 -6.34
N GLY A 28 -6.06 4.12 -7.06
CA GLY A 28 -5.63 5.05 -8.08
C GLY A 28 -4.67 6.08 -7.51
N LEU A 29 -5.02 6.76 -6.42
CA LEU A 29 -4.15 7.74 -5.79
C LEU A 29 -2.80 7.13 -5.41
N PHE A 30 -2.80 5.94 -4.83
CA PHE A 30 -1.56 5.22 -4.49
C PHE A 30 -0.66 5.00 -5.71
N TRP A 31 -1.24 4.55 -6.83
CA TRP A 31 -0.53 4.36 -8.09
C TRP A 31 0.04 5.67 -8.63
N PHE A 32 -0.77 6.73 -8.71
CA PHE A 32 -0.32 8.03 -9.24
C PHE A 32 0.82 8.60 -8.39
N ILE A 33 0.74 8.46 -7.06
CA ILE A 33 1.83 8.86 -6.18
C ILE A 33 3.10 8.04 -6.47
N TYR A 34 3.00 6.71 -6.59
CA TYR A 34 4.12 5.87 -6.99
C TYR A 34 4.74 6.30 -8.32
N LYS A 35 3.93 6.63 -9.34
CA LYS A 35 4.43 7.09 -10.64
C LYS A 35 5.15 8.43 -10.57
N GLU A 36 4.62 9.38 -9.81
CA GLU A 36 5.25 10.68 -9.58
C GLU A 36 6.54 10.56 -8.77
N MET A 37 6.65 9.51 -7.93
CA MET A 37 7.78 9.25 -7.05
C MET A 37 8.76 8.19 -7.56
N GLY A 38 8.52 7.65 -8.78
CA GLY A 38 8.97 6.34 -9.25
C GLY A 38 10.49 6.07 -9.28
N GLU A 39 11.33 7.08 -9.04
CA GLU A 39 12.79 6.91 -8.92
C GLU A 39 13.33 7.27 -7.52
N SER A 40 12.58 8.03 -6.73
CA SER A 40 13.03 8.54 -5.43
C SER A 40 12.66 7.61 -4.28
N VAL A 41 11.53 6.90 -4.39
CA VAL A 41 11.08 5.93 -3.38
C VAL A 41 11.68 4.58 -3.71
N THR A 42 12.94 4.39 -3.37
CA THR A 42 13.46 3.03 -3.17
C THR A 42 13.15 2.68 -1.71
N PRO A 43 12.21 1.76 -1.39
CA PRO A 43 11.81 1.51 0.00
C PRO A 43 12.91 0.89 0.86
N ALA A 44 14.05 0.54 0.25
CA ALA A 44 15.15 -0.09 0.92
C ALA A 44 16.24 0.94 1.22
N ALA A 45 16.28 1.40 2.47
CA ALA A 45 17.52 1.22 3.20
C ALA A 45 17.52 -0.25 3.65
N PRO A 46 18.36 -1.14 3.08
CA PRO A 46 18.49 -2.55 3.51
C PRO A 46 18.87 -2.73 4.99
N ALA A 47 19.13 -1.62 5.71
CA ALA A 47 19.57 -1.58 7.10
C ALA A 47 18.43 -1.52 8.13
N ALA A 48 17.16 -1.40 7.72
CA ALA A 48 16.04 -1.51 8.65
C ALA A 48 15.82 -2.98 9.00
N SER A 49 16.31 -3.43 10.15
CA SER A 49 16.22 -4.82 10.65
C SER A 49 14.79 -5.39 10.79
N THR A 50 13.77 -4.59 10.48
CA THR A 50 12.34 -4.93 10.56
C THR A 50 11.70 -5.27 9.21
N VAL A 51 12.38 -5.05 8.09
CA VAL A 51 11.88 -5.44 6.77
C VAL A 51 12.20 -6.91 6.49
N SER A 52 11.25 -7.64 5.91
CA SER A 52 11.43 -9.03 5.50
C SER A 52 11.15 -9.16 4.00
N PRO A 53 12.16 -8.88 3.13
CA PRO A 53 11.98 -8.85 1.69
C PRO A 53 11.45 -10.16 1.11
N GLU A 54 11.92 -11.29 1.62
CA GLU A 54 11.54 -12.62 1.16
C GLU A 54 10.07 -12.93 1.48
N ILE A 55 9.57 -12.42 2.62
CA ILE A 55 8.16 -12.59 3.01
C ILE A 55 7.26 -11.73 2.11
N ALA A 56 7.64 -10.48 1.86
CA ALA A 56 6.90 -9.61 0.93
C ALA A 56 6.89 -10.19 -0.49
N GLU A 57 8.01 -10.75 -0.95
CA GLU A 57 8.13 -11.40 -2.25
C GLU A 57 7.28 -12.69 -2.34
N GLY A 58 7.26 -13.50 -1.29
CA GLY A 58 6.38 -14.67 -1.21
C GLY A 58 4.90 -14.31 -1.37
N LEU A 59 4.43 -13.30 -0.62
CA LEU A 59 3.04 -12.83 -0.74
C LEU A 59 2.76 -12.20 -2.11
N PHE A 60 3.69 -11.40 -2.65
CA PHE A 60 3.58 -10.84 -4.00
C PHE A 60 3.44 -11.94 -5.06
N ASN A 61 4.25 -13.00 -4.97
CA ASN A 61 4.19 -14.11 -5.92
C ASN A 61 2.83 -14.81 -5.86
N GLN A 62 2.21 -14.99 -4.68
CA GLN A 62 0.85 -15.53 -4.60
C GLN A 62 -0.16 -14.67 -5.37
N VAL A 63 -0.09 -13.35 -5.24
CA VAL A 63 -1.00 -12.43 -5.97
C VAL A 63 -0.72 -12.46 -7.48
N LYS A 64 0.55 -12.50 -7.88
CA LYS A 64 0.98 -12.52 -9.28
C LYS A 64 0.42 -13.72 -10.06
N GLU A 65 0.27 -14.88 -9.44
CA GLU A 65 -0.28 -16.09 -10.08
C GLU A 65 -1.81 -16.03 -10.30
N LEU A 66 -2.50 -15.04 -9.71
CA LEU A 66 -3.95 -14.86 -9.88
C LEU A 66 -4.28 -14.16 -11.20
N SER A 67 -5.54 -14.27 -11.65
CA SER A 67 -6.04 -13.47 -12.77
C SER A 67 -6.06 -11.98 -12.42
N HIS A 68 -6.00 -11.11 -13.43
CA HIS A 68 -6.03 -9.66 -13.22
C HIS A 68 -7.25 -9.17 -12.42
N GLU A 69 -8.40 -9.80 -12.59
CA GLU A 69 -9.61 -9.48 -11.83
C GLU A 69 -9.44 -9.84 -10.34
N GLU A 70 -8.91 -11.03 -10.06
CA GLU A 70 -8.60 -11.46 -8.69
C GLU A 70 -7.50 -10.60 -8.06
N GLN A 71 -6.47 -10.21 -8.81
CA GLN A 71 -5.42 -9.30 -8.35
C GLN A 71 -5.99 -7.94 -7.91
N LEU A 72 -6.94 -7.39 -8.68
CA LEU A 72 -7.64 -6.16 -8.32
C LEU A 72 -8.53 -6.38 -7.08
N GLN A 73 -9.23 -7.51 -7.03
CA GLN A 73 -10.09 -7.83 -5.89
C GLN A 73 -9.29 -7.98 -4.60
N ILE A 74 -8.12 -8.63 -4.63
CA ILE A 74 -7.23 -8.73 -3.47
C ILE A 74 -6.79 -7.35 -2.99
N GLN A 75 -6.42 -6.43 -3.89
CA GLN A 75 -6.05 -5.07 -3.51
C GLN A 75 -7.21 -4.33 -2.82
N ARG A 76 -8.43 -4.49 -3.33
CA ARG A 76 -9.65 -3.94 -2.70
C ARG A 76 -9.94 -4.59 -1.34
N ASP A 77 -9.77 -5.90 -1.25
CA ASP A 77 -10.02 -6.70 -0.04
C ASP A 77 -9.04 -6.32 1.08
N LEU A 78 -7.78 -6.03 0.75
CA LEU A 78 -6.79 -5.54 1.70
C LEU A 78 -7.22 -4.21 2.33
N ILE A 79 -7.66 -3.25 1.51
CA ILE A 79 -8.16 -1.95 1.99
C ILE A 79 -9.41 -2.15 2.87
N ASN A 80 -10.34 -2.99 2.42
CA ASN A 80 -11.60 -3.28 3.10
C ASN A 80 -11.46 -4.25 4.30
N LYS A 81 -10.26 -4.79 4.54
CA LYS A 81 -9.96 -5.76 5.60
C LYS A 81 -10.84 -7.01 5.54
N VAL A 82 -11.13 -7.49 4.33
CA VAL A 82 -11.94 -8.69 4.11
C VAL A 82 -11.19 -9.91 4.66
N ASP A 83 -11.89 -10.82 5.35
CA ASP A 83 -11.29 -12.00 5.97
C ASP A 83 -10.93 -13.13 4.97
N THR A 84 -10.00 -12.84 4.07
CA THR A 84 -9.43 -13.82 3.12
C THR A 84 -8.10 -14.36 3.63
N GLN A 85 -7.60 -15.44 3.02
CA GLN A 85 -6.28 -15.98 3.37
C GLN A 85 -5.17 -14.93 3.16
N ILE A 86 -5.12 -14.33 1.97
CA ILE A 86 -4.11 -13.31 1.63
C ILE A 86 -4.22 -12.10 2.56
N CYS A 87 -5.43 -11.66 2.93
CA CYS A 87 -5.61 -10.55 3.85
C CYS A 87 -5.07 -10.85 5.26
N ARG A 88 -5.17 -12.10 5.74
CA ARG A 88 -4.61 -12.52 7.03
C ARG A 88 -3.09 -12.65 6.98
N GLU A 89 -2.56 -13.22 5.90
CA GLU A 89 -1.12 -13.29 5.66
C GLU A 89 -0.51 -11.89 5.62
N TYR A 90 -1.12 -10.97 4.86
CA TYR A 90 -0.76 -9.55 4.86
C TYR A 90 -0.88 -8.94 6.26
N GLY A 91 -1.96 -9.21 6.99
CA GLY A 91 -2.21 -8.68 8.33
C GLY A 91 -1.13 -9.04 9.33
N SER A 92 -0.48 -10.20 9.17
CA SER A 92 0.63 -10.68 9.99
C SER A 92 2.00 -10.01 9.72
N LEU A 93 2.11 -9.24 8.63
CA LEU A 93 3.37 -8.59 8.26
C LEU A 93 3.64 -7.35 9.12
N GLY A 94 4.92 -7.07 9.37
CA GLY A 94 5.35 -5.79 9.93
C GLY A 94 5.09 -4.63 8.95
N ASP A 95 4.84 -3.44 9.50
CA ASP A 95 4.46 -2.21 8.77
C ASP A 95 5.38 -1.89 7.57
N THR A 96 6.69 -2.00 7.73
CA THR A 96 7.66 -1.76 6.66
C THR A 96 7.59 -2.83 5.57
N THR A 97 7.33 -4.09 5.94
CA THR A 97 7.15 -5.21 5.00
C THR A 97 5.84 -5.06 4.22
N LYS A 98 4.76 -4.57 4.86
CA LYS A 98 3.50 -4.20 4.19
C LYS A 98 3.74 -3.13 3.12
N LEU A 99 4.49 -2.08 3.44
CA LEU A 99 4.85 -1.04 2.48
C LEU A 99 5.67 -1.61 1.31
N LEU A 100 6.65 -2.48 1.59
CA LEU A 100 7.43 -3.13 0.55
C LEU A 100 6.55 -3.99 -0.38
N PHE A 101 5.58 -4.73 0.16
CA PHE A 101 4.63 -5.51 -0.63
C PHE A 101 3.84 -4.63 -1.61
N TRP A 102 3.28 -3.50 -1.16
CA TRP A 102 2.58 -2.55 -2.04
C TRP A 102 3.49 -1.96 -3.11
N TYR A 103 4.74 -1.66 -2.78
CA TYR A 103 5.72 -1.22 -3.76
C TYR A 103 5.98 -2.30 -4.84
N ARG A 104 6.10 -3.57 -4.45
CA ARG A 104 6.22 -4.69 -5.40
C ARG A 104 5.00 -4.83 -6.30
N LEU A 105 3.79 -4.64 -5.77
CA LEU A 105 2.57 -4.61 -6.60
C LEU A 105 2.66 -3.51 -7.65
N SER A 106 3.06 -2.28 -7.27
CA SER A 106 3.22 -1.18 -8.23
C SER A 106 4.28 -1.45 -9.30
N GLN A 107 5.43 -2.03 -8.93
CA GLN A 107 6.43 -2.48 -9.91
C GLN A 107 5.88 -3.58 -10.84
N GLY A 108 5.06 -4.48 -10.29
CA GLY A 108 4.34 -5.51 -11.06
C GLY A 108 3.36 -4.91 -12.06
N MET A 109 2.69 -3.81 -11.69
CA MET A 109 1.78 -3.07 -12.56
C MET A 109 2.54 -2.39 -13.72
N ASP A 110 3.69 -1.79 -13.45
CA ASP A 110 4.58 -1.22 -14.48
C ASP A 110 5.09 -2.27 -15.47
N SER A 111 5.34 -3.49 -14.99
CA SER A 111 5.82 -4.62 -15.82
C SER A 111 4.68 -5.49 -16.39
N ASN A 112 3.42 -5.09 -16.20
CA ASN A 112 2.21 -5.81 -16.63
C ASN A 112 2.08 -7.26 -16.11
N VAL A 113 2.73 -7.59 -14.99
CA VAL A 113 2.53 -8.89 -14.30
C VAL A 113 1.50 -8.80 -13.17
N ILE A 114 1.15 -7.58 -12.77
CA ILE A 114 -0.02 -7.25 -11.95
C ILE A 114 -0.94 -6.35 -12.78
N ILE A 115 -2.25 -6.46 -12.59
CA ILE A 115 -3.30 -5.65 -13.23
C ILE A 115 -2.90 -4.16 -13.26
N PRO A 116 -2.64 -3.58 -14.45
CA PRO A 116 -2.25 -2.18 -14.55
C PRO A 116 -3.45 -1.27 -14.29
N VAL A 117 -3.19 -0.04 -13.83
CA VAL A 117 -4.23 1.00 -13.82
C VAL A 117 -4.64 1.31 -15.27
N PRO A 118 -5.94 1.34 -15.60
CA PRO A 118 -6.40 1.66 -16.95
C PRO A 118 -5.86 3.01 -17.43
N ALA A 119 -5.40 3.09 -18.69
CA ALA A 119 -4.81 4.32 -19.25
C ALA A 119 -5.75 5.55 -19.22
N GLY A 120 -7.06 5.33 -19.17
CA GLY A 120 -8.08 6.39 -19.07
C GLY A 120 -8.57 6.67 -17.65
N TYR A 121 -7.98 6.04 -16.62
CA TYR A 121 -8.39 6.22 -15.23
C TYR A 121 -8.14 7.67 -14.78
N ARG A 122 -9.11 8.24 -14.08
CA ARG A 122 -9.03 9.60 -13.55
C ARG A 122 -9.27 9.60 -12.06
N LEU A 123 -8.44 10.35 -11.36
CA LEU A 123 -8.65 10.66 -9.97
C LEU A 123 -9.86 11.59 -9.85
N SER A 124 -10.58 11.50 -8.73
CA SER A 124 -11.58 12.49 -8.37
C SER A 124 -10.88 13.82 -8.02
N SER A 125 -11.61 14.93 -8.05
CA SER A 125 -11.06 16.25 -7.68
C SER A 125 -10.44 16.24 -6.28
N GLU A 126 -11.03 15.49 -5.34
CA GLU A 126 -10.54 15.32 -3.98
C GLU A 126 -9.23 14.53 -3.95
N ALA A 127 -9.14 13.44 -4.74
CA ALA A 127 -7.94 12.63 -4.85
C ALA A 127 -6.81 13.38 -5.57
N GLU A 128 -7.11 14.17 -6.61
CA GLU A 128 -6.13 15.05 -7.28
C GLU A 128 -5.60 16.14 -6.34
N ALA A 129 -6.48 16.78 -5.56
CA ALA A 129 -6.07 17.76 -4.56
C ALA A 129 -5.17 17.14 -3.48
N LEU A 130 -5.44 15.89 -3.10
CA LEU A 130 -4.62 15.15 -2.15
C LEU A 130 -3.27 14.73 -2.76
N LEU A 131 -3.24 14.28 -4.02
CA LEU A 131 -2.00 14.01 -4.75
C LEU A 131 -1.07 15.23 -4.73
N ASN A 132 -1.60 16.41 -5.05
CA ASN A 132 -0.81 17.65 -5.07
C ASN A 132 -0.25 17.99 -3.68
N GLN A 133 -1.03 17.84 -2.62
CA GLN A 133 -0.55 18.03 -1.24
C GLN A 133 0.56 17.05 -0.88
N ILE A 134 0.42 15.76 -1.26
CA ILE A 134 1.40 14.73 -0.95
C ILE A 134 2.72 15.00 -1.67
N LYS A 135 2.68 15.49 -2.91
CA LYS A 135 3.88 15.86 -3.69
C LYS A 135 4.72 16.96 -3.04
N GLU A 136 4.11 17.84 -2.26
CA GLU A 136 4.79 18.93 -1.55
C GLU A 136 5.42 18.47 -0.23
N LEU A 137 5.08 17.28 0.27
CA LEU A 137 5.65 16.77 1.51
C LEU A 137 7.14 16.40 1.32
N PRO A 138 7.98 16.61 2.35
CA PRO A 138 9.33 16.06 2.37
C PRO A 138 9.32 14.54 2.21
N PHE A 139 10.34 13.99 1.55
CA PHE A 139 10.45 12.57 1.25
C PHE A 139 10.21 11.66 2.47
N GLU A 140 10.82 11.97 3.61
CA GLU A 140 10.63 11.21 4.85
C GLU A 140 9.16 11.20 5.31
N GLN A 141 8.45 12.32 5.17
CA GLN A 141 7.02 12.41 5.50
C GLN A 141 6.15 11.63 4.52
N GLN A 142 6.52 11.58 3.24
CA GLN A 142 5.84 10.75 2.24
C GLN A 142 5.98 9.26 2.58
N ILE A 143 7.18 8.79 2.94
CA ILE A 143 7.40 7.41 3.37
C ILE A 143 6.59 7.08 4.63
N ASN A 144 6.60 7.96 5.63
CA ASN A 144 5.79 7.79 6.84
C ASN A 144 4.30 7.77 6.51
N LEU A 145 3.82 8.63 5.61
CA LEU A 145 2.44 8.64 5.14
C LEU A 145 2.06 7.29 4.51
N PHE A 146 2.87 6.72 3.61
CA PHE A 146 2.53 5.44 2.99
C PHE A 146 2.56 4.29 3.97
N ARG A 147 3.58 4.22 4.84
CA ARG A 147 3.65 3.21 5.88
C ARG A 147 2.37 3.26 6.72
N ASP A 148 2.01 4.43 7.24
CA ASP A 148 0.84 4.60 8.09
C ASP A 148 -0.49 4.37 7.35
N TYR A 149 -0.51 4.55 6.04
CA TYR A 149 -1.66 4.26 5.19
C TYR A 149 -1.87 2.75 5.00
N VAL A 150 -0.80 1.99 4.72
CA VAL A 150 -0.88 0.55 4.43
C VAL A 150 -0.87 -0.33 5.68
N SER A 151 -0.28 0.13 6.79
CA SER A 151 -0.23 -0.59 8.08
C SER A 151 -1.58 -1.14 8.54
N PRO A 152 -2.68 -0.36 8.60
CA PRO A 152 -3.96 -0.84 9.12
C PRO A 152 -4.75 -1.75 8.17
N MET A 153 -4.26 -2.02 6.95
CA MET A 153 -4.94 -2.87 5.98
C MET A 153 -4.78 -4.37 6.31
N GLY A 154 -5.57 -5.19 5.61
CA GLY A 154 -5.64 -6.64 5.82
C GLY A 154 -6.54 -7.02 6.99
N ALA A 155 -6.73 -8.34 7.14
CA ALA A 155 -7.51 -8.93 8.20
C ALA A 155 -6.59 -9.33 9.36
N GLU A 156 -7.12 -9.36 10.58
CA GLU A 156 -6.36 -9.85 11.73
C GLU A 156 -5.94 -11.32 11.50
N PRO A 157 -4.70 -11.70 11.83
CA PRO A 157 -4.31 -13.10 11.78
C PRO A 157 -5.20 -13.92 12.73
N LYS A 158 -5.51 -15.17 12.34
CA LYS A 158 -6.27 -16.05 13.23
C LYS A 158 -5.46 -16.32 14.49
N GLY A 159 -6.14 -16.35 15.65
CA GLY A 159 -5.52 -16.66 16.93
C GLY A 159 -4.73 -17.98 16.87
N GLY A 160 -3.50 -17.96 17.36
CA GLY A 160 -2.54 -19.07 17.29
C GLY A 160 -1.41 -18.89 16.27
N ALA A 161 -1.39 -17.79 15.52
CA ALA A 161 -0.28 -17.39 14.63
C ALA A 161 0.73 -16.44 15.31
N GLU A 162 0.71 -16.35 16.64
CA GLU A 162 1.75 -15.65 17.40
C GLU A 162 3.01 -16.52 17.40
N ILE A 163 4.03 -16.09 16.65
CA ILE A 163 5.41 -16.58 16.79
C ILE A 163 6.22 -15.56 17.58
#